data_AF-A0A3B9EUD4-F1
#
_entry.id   AF-A0A3B9EUD4-F1
#
_cell.length_a   1.000
_cell.length_b   1.000
_cell.length_c   1.000
_cell.angle_alpha   90.00
_cell.angle_beta   90.00
_cell.angle_gamma   90.00
#
_symmetry.space_group_name_H-M   'P 1'
#
loop_
_entity.id
_entity.type
_entity.pdbx_description
1 polymer ?
#
loop_
_entity_poly.entity_id
_entity_poly.type
_entity_poly.pdbx_seq_one_letter_code
_entity_poly.pdbx_strand_id
1 'polypeptide(L)'
;FIYIWAGPHHLLYTALPDWAQSLGTVFSIMLIFPSWGGMINGLLTLRGAWDKVRESAVLKFFVVAITAYGMATLEGPMLSLKNINAIAHYTDWIPAHVHIGTLGWNGFMIFGITYWLLPKLYRTSL
;
A
#
# COMPACT_ATOMS: atom_id res chain seq x y z
N PHE A 1 -1.05 13.03 -10.12
CA PHE A 1 -0.40 14.30 -9.74
C PHE A 1 0.45 14.15 -8.49
N ILE A 2 -0.12 13.89 -7.30
CA ILE A 2 0.60 13.93 -6.00
C ILE A 2 1.80 12.96 -5.93
N TYR A 3 1.65 11.71 -6.39
CA TYR A 3 2.69 10.67 -6.21
C TYR A 3 4.05 11.03 -6.81
N ILE A 4 4.10 11.80 -7.91
CA ILE A 4 5.37 12.13 -8.59
C ILE A 4 6.31 12.98 -7.71
N TRP A 5 5.76 13.66 -6.72
CA TRP A 5 6.50 14.54 -5.80
C TRP A 5 7.09 13.80 -4.60
N ALA A 6 6.73 12.54 -4.36
CA ALA A 6 7.16 11.81 -3.18
C ALA A 6 8.64 11.36 -3.25
N GLY A 7 9.27 11.36 -4.42
CA GLY A 7 10.64 10.85 -4.63
C GLY A 7 11.69 11.29 -3.60
N PRO A 8 11.78 12.58 -3.22
CA PRO A 8 12.77 13.05 -2.24
C PRO A 8 12.65 12.45 -0.84
N HIS A 9 11.56 11.76 -0.47
CA HIS A 9 11.44 11.08 0.83
C HIS A 9 12.46 9.93 1.02
N HIS A 10 13.10 9.47 -0.06
CA HIS A 10 14.19 8.49 -0.02
C HIS A 10 15.54 9.12 0.28
N LEU A 11 15.63 10.46 0.27
CA LEU A 11 16.87 11.23 0.26
C LEU A 11 16.92 12.24 1.41
N LEU A 12 16.20 11.97 2.49
CA LEU A 12 16.19 12.82 3.68
C LEU A 12 17.56 12.76 4.38
N TYR A 13 18.06 13.91 4.80
CA TYR A 13 19.42 14.07 5.37
C TYR A 13 20.57 13.59 4.47
N THR A 14 20.37 13.57 3.16
CA THR A 14 21.44 13.35 2.19
C THR A 14 21.99 14.68 1.65
N ALA A 15 22.88 14.62 0.65
CA ALA A 15 23.35 15.80 -0.09
C ALA A 15 22.26 16.49 -0.93
N LEU A 16 21.04 15.93 -1.00
CA LEU A 16 19.93 16.56 -1.71
C LEU A 16 19.54 17.90 -1.05
N PRO A 17 19.28 18.98 -1.81
CA PRO A 17 18.87 20.26 -1.24
C PRO A 17 17.63 20.15 -0.33
N ASP A 18 17.65 20.89 0.79
CA ASP A 18 16.61 20.82 1.82
C ASP A 18 15.20 21.17 1.32
N TRP A 19 15.09 22.07 0.33
CA TRP A 19 13.80 22.42 -0.25
C TRP A 19 13.17 21.23 -0.98
N ALA A 20 13.98 20.42 -1.67
CA ALA A 20 13.51 19.24 -2.39
C ALA A 20 13.10 18.14 -1.40
N GLN A 21 13.89 17.94 -0.34
CA GLN A 21 13.52 17.04 0.76
C GLN A 21 12.17 17.43 1.38
N SER A 22 11.98 18.73 1.67
CA SER A 22 10.74 19.26 2.27
C SER A 22 9.52 19.05 1.36
N LEU A 23 9.65 19.26 0.05
CA LEU A 23 8.59 18.94 -0.91
C LEU A 23 8.24 17.45 -0.88
N GLY A 24 9.25 16.57 -0.86
CA GLY A 24 9.05 15.12 -0.74
C GLY A 24 8.24 14.75 0.49
N THR A 25 8.61 15.28 1.67
CA THR A 25 7.88 15.03 2.92
C THR A 25 6.44 15.53 2.84
N VAL A 26 6.21 16.78 2.42
CA VAL A 26 4.85 17.36 2.37
C VAL A 26 3.94 16.57 1.44
N PHE A 27 4.39 16.28 0.22
CA PHE A 27 3.57 15.54 -0.74
C PHE A 27 3.37 14.07 -0.33
N SER A 28 4.32 13.47 0.38
CA SER A 28 4.17 12.11 0.93
C SER A 28 3.09 12.06 2.01
N ILE A 29 3.02 13.05 2.91
CA ILE A 29 1.92 13.16 3.89
C ILE A 29 0.58 13.34 3.18
N MET A 30 0.51 14.24 2.19
CA MET A 30 -0.72 14.45 1.41
C MET A 30 -1.17 13.19 0.67
N LEU A 31 -0.23 12.30 0.32
CA LEU A 31 -0.50 11.05 -0.40
C LEU A 31 -1.31 10.04 0.41
N ILE A 32 -1.41 10.20 1.75
CA ILE A 32 -2.29 9.38 2.59
C ILE A 32 -3.72 9.43 2.05
N PHE A 33 -4.25 10.63 1.79
CA PHE A 33 -5.66 10.81 1.42
C PHE A 33 -6.06 10.11 0.11
N PRO A 34 -5.42 10.35 -1.05
CA PRO A 34 -5.78 9.65 -2.27
C PRO A 34 -5.52 8.14 -2.18
N SER A 35 -4.48 7.71 -1.44
CA SER A 35 -4.19 6.29 -1.25
C SER A 35 -5.26 5.60 -0.42
N TRP A 36 -5.58 6.14 0.75
CA TRP A 36 -6.67 5.63 1.58
C TRP A 36 -8.03 5.75 0.91
N GLY A 37 -8.21 6.71 -0.01
CA GLY A 37 -9.37 6.75 -0.90
C GLY A 37 -9.57 5.44 -1.64
N GLY A 38 -8.49 4.84 -2.17
CA GLY A 38 -8.52 3.51 -2.80
C GLY A 38 -8.86 2.39 -1.82
N MET A 39 -8.23 2.39 -0.63
CA MET A 39 -8.51 1.39 0.41
C MET A 39 -9.99 1.44 0.85
N ILE A 40 -10.45 2.62 1.24
CA ILE A 40 -11.80 2.85 1.74
C ILE A 40 -12.81 2.50 0.65
N ASN A 41 -12.57 2.90 -0.60
CA ASN A 41 -13.44 2.53 -1.70
C ASN A 41 -13.59 1.00 -1.81
N GLY A 42 -12.48 0.26 -1.84
CA GLY A 42 -12.51 -1.21 -1.93
C GLY A 42 -13.18 -1.89 -0.73
N LEU A 43 -12.91 -1.44 0.50
CA LEU A 43 -13.53 -2.01 1.70
C LEU A 43 -15.03 -1.66 1.82
N LEU A 44 -15.42 -0.44 1.46
CA LEU A 44 -16.83 -0.02 1.50
C LEU A 44 -17.65 -0.66 0.38
N THR A 45 -17.04 -1.11 -0.72
CA THR A 45 -17.73 -1.96 -1.71
C THR A 45 -18.27 -3.25 -1.09
N LEU A 46 -17.64 -3.77 -0.03
CA LEU A 46 -18.09 -4.97 0.68
C LEU A 46 -19.16 -4.69 1.75
N ARG A 47 -19.61 -3.44 1.90
CA ARG A 47 -20.66 -3.09 2.87
C ARG A 47 -21.92 -3.91 2.60
N GLY A 48 -22.35 -4.68 3.60
CA GLY A 48 -23.49 -5.60 3.49
C GLY A 48 -23.19 -6.97 2.90
N ALA A 49 -21.92 -7.25 2.55
CA ALA A 49 -21.47 -8.53 1.99
C ALA A 49 -20.28 -9.15 2.78
N TRP A 50 -20.04 -8.68 4.01
CA TRP A 50 -18.94 -9.15 4.86
C TRP A 50 -19.08 -10.62 5.28
N ASP A 51 -20.31 -11.14 5.32
CA ASP A 51 -20.61 -12.56 5.48
C ASP A 51 -19.94 -13.40 4.39
N LYS A 52 -19.90 -12.91 3.14
CA LYS A 52 -19.27 -13.62 2.02
C LYS A 52 -17.76 -13.71 2.15
N VAL A 53 -17.13 -12.77 2.86
CA VAL A 53 -15.68 -12.81 3.11
C VAL A 53 -15.32 -14.03 3.95
N ARG A 54 -16.19 -14.49 4.84
CA ARG A 54 -15.96 -15.72 5.63
C ARG A 54 -15.88 -16.96 4.76
N GLU A 55 -16.69 -17.02 3.72
CA GLU A 55 -16.82 -18.21 2.86
C GLU A 55 -15.84 -18.19 1.68
N SER A 56 -15.67 -17.04 1.02
CA SER A 56 -14.89 -16.94 -0.22
C SER A 56 -13.39 -16.69 0.03
N ALA A 57 -12.54 -17.63 -0.40
CA ALA A 57 -11.08 -17.45 -0.37
C ALA A 57 -10.61 -16.26 -1.23
N VAL A 58 -11.24 -16.03 -2.39
CA VAL A 58 -10.97 -14.88 -3.26
C VAL A 58 -11.22 -13.56 -2.53
N LEU A 59 -12.36 -13.43 -1.84
CA LEU A 59 -12.65 -12.21 -1.07
C LEU A 59 -11.71 -12.02 0.12
N LYS A 60 -11.28 -13.10 0.78
CA LYS A 60 -10.24 -13.02 1.84
C LYS A 60 -8.95 -12.43 1.28
N PHE A 61 -8.48 -12.90 0.13
CA PHE A 61 -7.28 -12.35 -0.50
C PHE A 61 -7.42 -10.86 -0.80
N PHE A 62 -8.55 -10.42 -1.37
CA PHE A 62 -8.77 -9.00 -1.63
C PHE A 62 -8.85 -8.14 -0.37
N VAL A 63 -9.52 -8.62 0.68
CA VAL A 63 -9.62 -7.88 1.94
C VAL A 63 -8.26 -7.72 2.61
N VAL A 64 -7.49 -8.81 2.71
CA VAL A 64 -6.13 -8.76 3.27
C VAL A 64 -5.24 -7.84 2.43
N ALA A 65 -5.32 -7.94 1.11
CA ALA A 65 -4.59 -7.08 0.20
C ALA A 65 -4.86 -5.60 0.47
N ILE A 66 -6.13 -5.19 0.38
CA ILE A 66 -6.53 -3.79 0.54
C ILE A 66 -6.18 -3.26 1.94
N THR A 67 -6.24 -4.11 2.96
CA THR A 67 -5.84 -3.75 4.32
C THR A 67 -4.34 -3.51 4.43
N ALA A 68 -3.52 -4.40 3.86
CA ALA A 68 -2.07 -4.24 3.81
C ALA A 68 -1.65 -3.01 2.98
N TYR A 69 -2.39 -2.70 1.91
CA TYR A 69 -2.22 -1.46 1.16
C TYR A 69 -2.48 -0.23 2.01
N GLY A 70 -3.58 -0.22 2.77
CA GLY A 70 -3.87 0.84 3.73
C GLY A 70 -2.75 1.05 4.76
N MET A 71 -2.22 -0.05 5.29
CA MET A 71 -1.10 -0.03 6.23
C MET A 71 0.16 0.54 5.58
N ALA A 72 0.60 -0.01 4.44
CA ALA A 72 1.79 0.48 3.74
C ALA A 72 1.66 1.94 3.31
N THR A 73 0.47 2.36 2.86
CA THR A 73 0.21 3.74 2.44
C THR A 73 -0.04 4.72 3.59
N LEU A 74 -0.07 4.24 4.84
CA LEU A 74 0.10 5.07 6.03
C LEU A 74 1.56 5.08 6.49
N GLU A 75 2.19 3.91 6.57
CA GLU A 75 3.56 3.76 7.05
C GLU A 75 4.55 4.51 6.16
N GLY A 76 4.43 4.44 4.83
CA GLY A 76 5.32 5.17 3.90
C GLY A 76 5.35 6.67 4.18
N PRO A 77 4.19 7.36 4.23
CA PRO A 77 4.12 8.75 4.65
C PRO A 77 4.70 9.04 6.05
N MET A 78 4.55 8.14 7.01
CA MET A 78 5.21 8.30 8.32
C MET A 78 6.74 8.21 8.19
N LEU A 79 7.26 7.26 7.41
CA LEU A 79 8.69 7.10 7.11
C LEU A 79 9.25 8.27 6.29
N SER A 80 8.39 9.11 5.68
CA SER A 80 8.78 10.35 4.98
C SER A 80 8.99 11.55 5.91
N LEU A 81 8.61 11.45 7.19
CA LEU A 81 8.89 12.48 8.18
C LEU A 81 10.36 12.44 8.55
N LYS A 82 11.07 13.57 8.45
CA LYS A 82 12.51 13.64 8.72
C LYS A 82 12.90 12.99 10.05
N ASN A 83 12.20 13.27 11.15
CA ASN A 83 12.50 12.68 12.46
C ASN A 83 12.34 11.14 12.52
N ILE A 84 11.36 10.57 11.83
CA ILE A 84 11.17 9.11 11.76
C ILE A 84 12.18 8.49 10.78
N ASN A 85 12.40 9.14 9.65
CA ASN A 85 13.38 8.71 8.68
C ASN A 85 14.79 8.64 9.27
N ALA A 86 15.16 9.58 10.15
CA ALA A 86 16.46 9.58 10.82
C ALA A 86 16.78 8.29 11.60
N ILE A 87 15.76 7.54 12.05
CA ILE A 87 15.93 6.25 12.73
C ILE A 87 15.63 5.05 11.83
N ALA A 88 14.78 5.20 10.82
CA ALA A 88 14.36 4.11 9.95
C ALA A 88 15.30 3.93 8.74
N HIS A 89 15.90 5.01 8.24
CA HIS A 89 16.70 5.00 7.03
C HIS A 89 17.94 4.11 7.21
N TYR A 90 18.24 3.28 6.20
CA TYR A 90 19.29 2.25 6.24
C TYR A 90 19.12 1.14 7.30
N THR A 91 17.91 0.94 7.82
CA THR A 91 17.57 -0.20 8.71
C THR A 91 16.64 -1.20 8.03
N ASP A 92 16.45 -2.37 8.65
CA ASP A 92 15.50 -3.39 8.19
C ASP A 92 14.03 -2.95 8.22
N TRP A 93 13.73 -1.78 8.82
CA TRP A 93 12.39 -1.20 8.73
C TRP A 93 12.02 -0.88 7.26
N ILE A 94 12.96 -0.40 6.43
CA ILE A 94 12.65 -0.08 5.03
C ILE A 94 12.31 -1.34 4.22
N PRO A 95 13.12 -2.43 4.26
CA PRO A 95 12.71 -3.71 3.69
C PRO A 95 11.38 -4.22 4.26
N ALA A 96 11.12 -4.11 5.56
CA ALA A 96 9.85 -4.55 6.14
C ALA A 96 8.65 -3.79 5.54
N HIS A 97 8.74 -2.46 5.45
CA HIS A 97 7.76 -1.60 4.78
C HIS A 97 7.51 -2.06 3.33
N VAL A 98 8.58 -2.33 2.58
CA VAL A 98 8.49 -2.84 1.21
C VAL A 98 7.76 -4.18 1.16
N HIS A 99 7.99 -5.10 2.11
CA HIS A 99 7.33 -6.42 2.11
C HIS A 99 5.85 -6.34 2.51
N ILE A 100 5.44 -5.39 3.35
CA ILE A 100 4.01 -5.13 3.61
C ILE A 100 3.31 -4.76 2.29
N GLY A 101 3.89 -3.86 1.50
CA GLY A 101 3.35 -3.49 0.19
C GLY A 101 3.47 -4.61 -0.86
N THR A 102 4.60 -5.32 -0.89
CA THR A 102 4.89 -6.28 -1.94
C THR A 102 4.16 -7.61 -1.73
N LEU A 103 4.27 -8.19 -0.54
CA LEU A 103 3.62 -9.47 -0.22
C LEU A 103 2.18 -9.23 0.24
N GLY A 104 2.00 -8.28 1.16
CA GLY A 104 0.71 -7.98 1.76
C GLY A 104 -0.28 -7.38 0.74
N TRP A 105 0.11 -6.34 0.00
CA TRP A 105 -0.78 -5.74 -1.00
C TRP A 105 -0.69 -6.42 -2.37
N ASN A 106 0.44 -6.28 -3.07
CA ASN A 106 0.56 -6.73 -4.45
C ASN A 106 0.38 -8.25 -4.58
N GLY A 107 1.04 -9.02 -3.71
CA GLY A 107 0.97 -10.48 -3.70
C GLY A 107 -0.46 -10.97 -3.52
N PHE A 108 -1.13 -10.58 -2.44
CA PHE A 108 -2.52 -11.01 -2.19
C PHE A 108 -3.51 -10.48 -3.23
N MET A 109 -3.31 -9.28 -3.78
CA MET A 109 -4.15 -8.78 -4.88
C MET A 109 -4.01 -9.68 -6.12
N ILE A 110 -2.78 -10.01 -6.51
CA ILE A 110 -2.49 -10.90 -7.65
C ILE A 110 -3.09 -12.29 -7.39
N PHE A 111 -2.96 -12.84 -6.18
CA PHE A 111 -3.58 -14.12 -5.84
C PHE A 111 -5.11 -14.05 -5.96
N GLY A 112 -5.76 -13.01 -5.41
CA GLY A 112 -7.21 -12.83 -5.54
C GLY A 112 -7.68 -12.76 -6.99
N ILE A 113 -6.99 -11.98 -7.83
CA ILE A 113 -7.28 -11.88 -9.27
C ILE A 113 -7.10 -13.24 -9.94
N THR A 114 -5.99 -13.92 -9.67
CA THR A 114 -5.65 -15.20 -10.29
C THR A 114 -6.67 -16.29 -9.94
N TYR A 115 -7.01 -16.43 -8.66
CA TYR A 115 -8.01 -17.39 -8.20
C TYR A 115 -9.41 -17.10 -8.77
N TRP A 116 -9.74 -15.83 -9.04
CA TRP A 116 -11.01 -15.48 -9.67
C TRP A 116 -11.00 -15.69 -11.19
N LEU A 117 -9.86 -15.44 -11.85
CA LEU A 117 -9.73 -15.38 -13.30
C LEU A 117 -9.45 -16.75 -13.94
N LEU A 118 -8.55 -17.56 -13.35
CA LEU A 118 -8.13 -18.82 -13.97
C LEU A 118 -9.31 -19.78 -14.24
N PRO A 119 -10.27 -20.01 -13.31
CA PRO A 119 -11.40 -20.89 -13.61
C PRO A 119 -12.24 -20.43 -14.81
N LYS A 120 -12.36 -19.10 -15.00
CA LYS A 120 -13.10 -18.52 -16.12
C LYS A 120 -12.36 -18.67 -17.45
N LEU A 121 -11.05 -18.43 -17.45
CA LEU A 121 -10.22 -18.57 -18.64
C LEU A 121 -10.18 -20.02 -19.14
N TYR A 122 -10.00 -20.97 -18.21
CA TYR A 122 -9.92 -22.39 -18.53
C TYR A 122 -11.28 -23.11 -18.55
N ARG A 123 -12.38 -22.39 -18.31
CA ARG A 123 -13.75 -22.93 -18.26
C ARG A 123 -13.87 -24.15 -17.34
N THR A 124 -13.27 -24.06 -16.16
CA THR A 124 -13.29 -25.11 -15.13
C THR A 124 -14.08 -24.66 -13.92
N SER A 125 -14.61 -25.62 -13.17
CA SER A 125 -15.33 -25.41 -11.91
C SER A 125 -14.43 -25.49 -10.68
N LEU A 126 -13.11 -25.61 -10.87
CA LEU A 126 -12.11 -25.45 -9.82
C LEU A 126 -12.25 -24.08 -9.13
#